data_AF-A0A4P5U228-F1
#
_entry.id   AF-A0A4P5U228-F1
#
_cell.length_a   1.000
_cell.length_b   1.000
_cell.length_c   1.000
_cell.angle_alpha   90.00
_cell.angle_beta   90.00
_cell.angle_gamma   90.00
#
_symmetry.space_group_name_H-M   'P 1'
#
loop_
_entity.id
_entity.type
_entity.pdbx_description
1 polymer ?
#
loop_
_entity_poly.entity_id
_entity_poly.type
_entity_poly.pdbx_seq_one_letter_code
_entity_poly.pdbx_strand_id
1 'polypeptide(L)' 'MSKPEAQDQPIPADPVEEIVSAIPFVLPLAGGVLIFLLAFIAVTMA' A
#
# COMPACT_ATOMS: atom_id res chain seq x y z
N MET A 1 14.54 -21.63 -39.32
CA MET A 1 14.57 -21.69 -37.84
C MET A 1 14.37 -20.27 -37.33
N SER A 2 13.12 -19.81 -37.21
CA SER A 2 12.85 -18.45 -36.72
C SER A 2 12.83 -18.50 -35.19
N LYS A 3 13.85 -17.92 -34.55
CA LYS A 3 13.97 -17.79 -33.10
C LYS A 3 12.79 -16.94 -32.61
N PRO A 4 12.03 -17.34 -31.58
CA PRO A 4 11.06 -16.43 -30.97
C PRO A 4 11.88 -15.29 -30.38
N GLU A 5 11.72 -14.10 -30.93
CA GLU A 5 12.17 -12.86 -30.30
C GLU A 5 11.31 -12.73 -29.03
N ALA A 6 11.87 -13.17 -27.89
CA ALA A 6 11.31 -12.87 -26.60
C ALA A 6 11.28 -11.35 -26.49
N GLN A 7 10.11 -10.77 -26.71
CA GLN A 7 9.89 -9.35 -26.58
C GLN A 7 10.13 -9.01 -25.10
N ASP A 8 11.20 -8.28 -24.80
CA ASP A 8 11.47 -7.63 -23.50
C ASP A 8 10.44 -6.50 -23.27
N GLN A 9 9.15 -6.83 -23.31
CA GLN A 9 8.10 -5.89 -22.94
C GLN A 9 8.16 -5.71 -21.41
N PRO A 10 8.30 -4.48 -20.90
CA PRO A 10 8.22 -4.24 -19.47
C PRO A 10 6.87 -4.75 -18.98
N ILE A 11 6.89 -5.78 -18.15
CA ILE A 11 5.67 -6.27 -17.50
C ILE A 11 5.17 -5.11 -16.64
N PRO A 12 3.92 -4.65 -16.80
CA PRO A 12 3.38 -3.57 -16.00
C PRO A 12 3.45 -3.96 -14.52
N ALA A 13 3.97 -3.07 -13.68
CA ALA A 13 4.10 -3.31 -12.25
C ALA A 13 2.72 -3.54 -11.63
N ASP A 14 2.60 -4.59 -10.80
CA ASP A 14 1.38 -4.86 -10.05
C ASP A 14 1.32 -3.91 -8.84
N PRO A 15 0.33 -3.01 -8.75
CA PRO A 15 0.19 -2.09 -7.63
C PRO A 15 0.09 -2.79 -6.27
N VAL A 16 -0.40 -4.04 -6.25
CA VAL A 16 -0.48 -4.84 -5.03
C VAL A 16 0.91 -5.29 -4.60
N GLU A 17 1.76 -5.72 -5.52
CA GLU A 17 3.13 -6.16 -5.20
C GLU A 17 3.99 -4.99 -4.67
N GLU A 18 3.80 -3.79 -5.24
CA GLU A 18 4.47 -2.57 -4.77
C GLU A 18 4.05 -2.17 -3.35
N ILE A 19 2.77 -2.30 -2.99
CA ILE A 19 2.27 -1.90 -1.66
C ILE A 19 2.64 -2.91 -0.56
N VAL A 20 2.87 -4.19 -0.89
CA VAL A 20 3.15 -5.25 0.09
C VAL A 20 4.37 -4.93 0.95
N SER A 21 5.43 -4.39 0.33
CA SER A 21 6.65 -3.98 1.05
C SER A 21 6.41 -2.82 2.04
N ALA A 22 5.38 -2.00 1.79
CA ALA A 22 5.02 -0.87 2.63
C ALA A 22 4.02 -1.21 3.74
N ILE A 23 3.36 -2.38 3.70
CA ILE A 23 2.37 -2.82 4.70
C ILE A 23 2.86 -2.66 6.16
N PRO A 24 4.11 -3.03 6.53
CA PRO A 24 4.58 -2.88 7.90
C PRO A 24 4.58 -1.44 8.42
N PHE A 25 4.61 -0.44 7.52
CA PHE A 25 4.58 0.97 7.87
C PHE A 25 3.17 1.56 7.73
N VAL A 26 2.44 1.17 6.68
CA VAL A 26 1.08 1.66 6.41
C VAL A 26 0.12 1.24 7.51
N LEU A 27 0.19 -0.01 8.00
CA LEU A 27 -0.70 -0.50 9.04
C LEU A 27 -0.58 0.28 10.37
N PRO A 28 0.63 0.45 10.95
CA PRO A 28 0.80 1.28 12.14
C PRO A 28 0.40 2.75 11.93
N LEU A 29 0.73 3.33 10.78
CA LEU A 29 0.42 4.73 10.50
C LEU A 29 -1.09 4.95 10.39
N ALA A 30 -1.77 4.15 9.56
CA ALA A 30 -3.23 4.21 9.42
C ALA A 30 -3.93 3.92 10.75
N GLY A 31 -3.48 2.89 11.48
CA GLY A 31 -4.01 2.57 12.81
C GLY A 31 -3.82 3.72 13.81
N GLY A 32 -2.66 4.35 13.83
CA GLY A 32 -2.38 5.51 14.67
C GLY A 32 -3.26 6.71 14.35
N VAL A 33 -3.46 7.00 13.04
CA VAL A 33 -4.39 8.04 12.61
C VAL A 33 -5.81 7.72 13.06
N LEU A 34 -6.29 6.49 12.86
CA LEU A 34 -7.63 6.08 13.29
C LEU A 34 -7.80 6.24 14.82
N ILE A 35 -6.84 5.77 15.62
CA ILE A 35 -6.87 5.92 17.08
C ILE A 35 -6.90 7.39 17.47
N PHE A 36 -6.06 8.22 16.86
CA PHE A 36 -6.02 9.65 17.13
C PHE A 36 -7.35 10.33 16.81
N LEU A 37 -7.94 10.02 15.65
CA LEU A 37 -9.26 10.56 15.27
C LEU A 37 -10.34 10.14 16.26
N LEU A 38 -10.35 8.87 16.68
CA LEU A 38 -11.30 8.38 17.69
C LEU A 38 -11.10 9.07 19.04
N ALA A 39 -9.85 9.23 19.48
CA ALA A 39 -9.53 9.93 20.72
C ALA A 39 -9.93 11.41 20.67
N PHE A 40 -9.69 12.08 19.54
CA PHE A 40 -10.10 13.47 19.33
C PHE A 40 -11.62 13.62 19.45
N ILE A 41 -12.38 12.77 18.76
CA ILE A 41 -13.85 12.78 18.83
C ILE A 41 -14.31 12.57 20.28
N ALA A 42 -13.71 11.62 21.00
CA ALA A 42 -14.03 11.35 22.40
C ALA A 42 -13.83 12.57 23.32
N VAL A 43 -12.77 13.35 23.10
CA VAL A 43 -12.51 14.58 23.87
C VAL A 43 -13.51 15.68 23.53
N THR A 44 -13.88 15.82 22.25
CA THR A 44 -14.74 16.93 21.79
C THR A 44 -16.24 16.75 22.05
N MET A 45 -16.69 15.52 22.32
CA MET A 45 -18.10 15.18 22.52
C MET A 45 -18.49 15.06 24.01
N ALA A 46 -17.53 15.20 24.91
CA ALA A 46 -17.75 15.31 26.36
C ALA A 46 -18.17 16.75 26.73
#